data_AF-A0A1W6WFN1-F1
#
_entry.id   AF-A0A1W6WFN1-F1
#
_cell.length_a   1.000
_cell.length_b   1.000
_cell.length_c   1.000
_cell.angle_alpha   90.00
_cell.angle_beta   90.00
_cell.angle_gamma   90.00
#
_symmetry.space_group_name_H-M   'P 1'
#
loop_
_entity.id
_entity.type
_entity.pdbx_description
1 polymer ?
#
loop_
_entity_poly.entity_id
_entity_poly.type
_entity_poly.pdbx_seq_one_letter_code
_entity_poly.pdbx_strand_id
1 'polypeptide(L)' 'MDEKVKEQILVIRDTGLANMFDLPYVQRLAFDRNYYELVIFIEEHKKEYVHFIMTGETQES' A
#
# COMPACT_ATOMS: atom_id res chain seq x y z
N MET A 1 3.10 9.28 4.34
CA MET A 1 3.39 7.81 4.34
C MET A 1 4.55 7.47 5.27
N ASP A 2 4.39 6.48 6.15
CA ASP A 2 5.44 5.94 7.03
C ASP A 2 6.38 4.94 6.27
N GLU A 3 7.64 4.82 6.68
CA GLU A 3 8.62 3.89 6.09
C GLU A 3 8.13 2.44 6.16
N LYS A 4 7.49 2.06 7.26
CA LYS A 4 6.97 0.70 7.45
C LYS A 4 5.83 0.38 6.48
N VAL A 5 4.91 1.33 6.27
CA VAL A 5 3.83 1.21 5.27
C VAL A 5 4.42 1.10 3.87
N LYS A 6 5.44 1.91 3.55
CA LYS A 6 6.13 1.87 2.26
C LYS A 6 6.74 0.49 2.00
N GLU A 7 7.47 -0.08 2.96
CA GLU A 7 8.04 -1.43 2.84
C GLU A 7 6.97 -2.48 2.59
N GLN A 8 5.84 -2.43 3.30
CA GLN A 8 4.73 -3.36 3.09
C GLN A 8 4.12 -3.26 1.69
N ILE A 9 3.97 -2.04 1.16
CA ILE A 9 3.51 -1.82 -0.22
C ILE A 9 4.47 -2.48 -1.20
N LEU A 10 5.77 -2.31 -1.01
CA LEU A 10 6.80 -2.90 -1.88
C LEU A 10 6.79 -4.44 -1.79
N VAL A 11 6.63 -5.01 -0.60
CA VAL A 11 6.48 -6.47 -0.44
C VAL A 11 5.26 -6.99 -1.21
N ILE A 12 4.09 -6.34 -1.09
CA ILE A 12 2.90 -6.74 -1.85
C ILE A 12 3.13 -6.62 -3.36
N ARG A 13 3.72 -5.50 -3.81
CA ARG A 13 4.04 -5.28 -5.22
C ARG A 13 4.97 -6.36 -5.78
N ASP A 14 6.01 -6.70 -5.05
CA ASP A 14 7.03 -7.65 -5.47
C ASP A 14 6.49 -9.10 -5.52
N THR A 15 5.36 -9.39 -4.87
CA THR A 15 4.67 -10.68 -5.04
C THR A 15 4.05 -10.85 -6.43
N GLY A 16 3.75 -9.75 -7.13
CA GLY A 16 3.07 -9.76 -8.43
C GLY A 16 1.65 -10.34 -8.40
N LEU A 17 1.08 -10.58 -7.21
CA LEU A 17 -0.23 -11.24 -7.08
C LEU A 17 -1.39 -10.28 -7.36
N ALA A 18 -1.24 -9.00 -7.04
CA ALA A 18 -2.29 -7.98 -7.18
C ALA A 18 -1.91 -6.92 -8.21
N ASN A 19 -2.91 -6.41 -8.91
CA ASN A 19 -2.81 -5.06 -9.47
C ASN A 19 -2.80 -4.06 -8.29
N MET A 20 -1.77 -3.23 -8.18
CA MET A 20 -1.64 -2.30 -7.05
C MET A 20 -2.75 -1.23 -7.00
N PHE A 21 -3.56 -1.07 -8.05
CA PHE A 21 -4.75 -0.21 -8.05
C PHE A 21 -6.04 -0.95 -7.65
N ASP A 22 -6.01 -2.28 -7.54
CA ASP A 22 -7.10 -3.09 -6.98
C ASP A 22 -7.01 -3.07 -5.45
N LEU A 23 -7.45 -1.96 -4.86
CA LEU A 23 -7.32 -1.71 -3.42
C LEU A 23 -7.95 -2.79 -2.54
N PRO A 24 -9.18 -3.28 -2.82
CA PRO A 24 -9.77 -4.36 -2.03
C PRO A 24 -8.88 -5.62 -2.00
N TYR A 25 -8.26 -5.95 -3.13
CA TYR A 25 -7.40 -7.12 -3.21
C TYR A 25 -6.04 -6.89 -2.52
N VAL A 26 -5.44 -5.71 -2.67
CA VAL A 26 -4.23 -5.31 -1.94
C VAL A 26 -4.46 -5.35 -0.43
N GLN A 27 -5.58 -4.81 0.05
CA GLN A 27 -5.95 -4.81 1.46
C GLN A 27 -6.16 -6.23 2.00
N ARG A 28 -6.76 -7.12 1.19
CA ARG A 28 -6.86 -8.54 1.56
C ARG A 28 -5.48 -9.19 1.71
N LEU A 29 -4.59 -8.99 0.75
CA LEU A 29 -3.23 -9.56 0.81
C LEU A 29 -2.40 -8.99 1.97
N ALA A 30 -2.62 -7.72 2.30
CA ALA A 30 -2.02 -7.06 3.45
C ALA A 30 -2.56 -7.64 4.76
N PHE A 31 -3.89 -7.80 4.88
CA PHE A 31 -4.53 -8.41 6.03
C PHE A 31 -4.05 -9.85 6.28
N ASP A 32 -3.97 -10.67 5.24
CA ASP A 32 -3.48 -12.06 5.31
C ASP A 32 -2.01 -12.14 5.78
N ARG A 33 -1.24 -11.05 5.63
CA ARG A 33 0.17 -10.92 6.08
C ARG A 33 0.32 -10.17 7.40
N ASN A 34 -0.78 -9.83 8.08
CA ASN A 34 -0.82 -9.03 9.31
C ASN A 34 -0.31 -7.57 9.13
N TYR A 35 -0.36 -7.03 7.91
CA TYR A 35 -0.04 -5.63 7.60
C TYR A 35 -1.24 -4.72 7.85
N TYR A 36 -1.73 -4.69 9.09
CA TYR A 36 -2.96 -3.98 9.44
C TYR A 36 -2.85 -2.45 9.25
N GLU A 37 -1.67 -1.89 9.46
CA GLU A 37 -1.42 -0.46 9.21
C GLU A 37 -1.48 -0.11 7.72
N LEU A 38 -1.05 -0.99 6.82
CA LEU A 38 -1.25 -0.79 5.39
C LEU A 38 -2.74 -0.85 5.03
N VAL A 39 -3.50 -1.75 5.64
CA VAL A 39 -4.96 -1.83 5.42
C VAL A 39 -5.64 -0.52 5.81
N ILE A 40 -5.32 0.01 7.00
CA ILE A 40 -5.86 1.28 7.51
C ILE A 40 -5.37 2.45 6.64
N PHE A 41 -4.08 2.48 6.29
CA PHE A 41 -3.49 3.52 5.47
C PHE A 41 -4.16 3.63 4.09
N ILE A 42 -4.51 2.51 3.45
CA ILE A 42 -5.19 2.53 2.15
C ILE A 42 -6.60 3.16 2.28
N GLU A 43 -7.30 2.94 3.40
CA GLU A 43 -8.61 3.57 3.66
C GLU A 43 -8.48 5.06 3.93
N GLU A 44 -7.59 5.45 4.84
CA GLU A 44 -7.48 6.84 5.33
C GLU A 44 -6.71 7.75 4.36
N HIS A 45 -5.72 7.20 3.66
CA HIS A 45 -4.74 7.93 2.85
C HIS A 45 -4.67 7.42 1.40
N LYS A 46 -5.81 7.03 0.82
CA LYS A 46 -5.92 6.50 -0.55
C LYS A 46 -5.19 7.35 -1.61
N LYS A 47 -5.24 8.67 -1.50
CA LYS A 47 -4.56 9.58 -2.46
C LYS A 47 -3.04 9.46 -2.39
N GLU A 48 -2.47 9.40 -1.18
CA GLU A 48 -1.03 9.23 -0.98
C GLU A 48 -0.58 7.86 -1.48
N TYR A 49 -1.36 6.80 -1.20
CA TYR A 49 -1.11 5.47 -1.73
C TYR A 49 -1.06 5.46 -3.26
N VAL A 50 -2.10 5.99 -3.92
CA VAL A 50 -2.17 6.02 -5.39
C VAL A 50 -1.04 6.85 -5.98
N HIS A 51 -0.73 8.01 -5.38
CA HIS A 51 0.39 8.84 -5.80
C HIS A 51 1.70 8.05 -5.75
N PHE A 52 2.00 7.40 -4.62
CA PHE A 52 3.20 6.59 -4.47
C PHE A 52 3.29 5.45 -5.50
N ILE A 53 2.19 4.76 -5.79
CA ILE A 53 2.17 3.71 -6.82
C ILE A 53 2.47 4.27 -8.23
N MET A 54 2.05 5.50 -8.52
CA MET A 54 2.26 6.13 -9.83
C MET A 54 3.63 6.78 -9.98
N THR A 55 4.15 7.44 -8.94
CA THR A 55 5.35 8.30 -9.01
C THR A 55 6.56 7.69 -8.30
N GLY A 56 6.35 6.77 -7.36
CA GLY A 56 7.38 6.30 -6.44
C GLY A 56 7.76 7.33 -5.37
N GLU A 57 7.14 8.51 -5.37
CA GLU A 57 7.40 9.59 -4.43
C GLU A 57 6.49 9.46 -3.19
N THR A 58 7.07 9.62 -2.02
CA THR A 58 6.31 9.76 -0.78
C THR A 58 6.01 11.24 -0.58
N GLN A 59 4.74 11.62 -0.43
CA GLN A 59 4.41 12.98 -0.03
C GLN A 59 4.91 13.18 1.41
N GLU A 60 6.04 13.87 1.55
CA GLU A 60 6.46 14.49 2.81
C GLU A 60 5.58 15.74 2.97
N SER A 61 4.79 15.78 4.04
CA SER A 61 4.06 16.98 4.48
C SER A 61 4.41 17.25 5.93
#